data_AF-A0A370VZG1-F1
#
_entry.id   AF-A0A370VZG1-F1
#
_cell.length_a   1.000
_cell.length_b   1.000
_cell.length_c   1.000
_cell.angle_alpha   90.00
_cell.angle_beta   90.00
_cell.angle_gamma   90.00
#
_symmetry.space_group_name_H-M   'P 1'
#
loop_
_entity.id
_entity.type
_entity.pdbx_description
1 polymer ?
#
loop_
_entity_poly.entity_id
_entity_poly.type
_entity_poly.pdbx_seq_one_letter_code
_entity_poly.pdbx_strand_id
1 'polypeptide(L)' 'MVVWRRHGDPHWALFDCGMRDLLRRLMTAEFDACPLSDLSLWGRAGTFVRHEEQERRFYAGVDPMTGEPDPYAGMFD' A
#
# COMPACT_ATOMS: atom_id res chain seq x y z
N MET A 1 -16.81 2.59 -8.15
CA MET A 1 -15.76 1.56 -8.31
C MET A 1 -16.06 0.38 -7.39
N VAL A 2 -15.67 -0.84 -7.77
CA VAL A 2 -15.89 -2.07 -6.98
C VAL A 2 -14.56 -2.57 -6.42
N VAL A 3 -14.53 -2.92 -5.14
CA VAL A 3 -13.38 -3.54 -4.46
C VAL A 3 -13.77 -4.91 -3.91
N TRP A 4 -12.89 -5.90 -4.11
CA TRP A 4 -13.02 -7.24 -3.54
C TRP A 4 -12.39 -7.29 -2.15
N ARG A 5 -13.17 -7.64 -1.13
CA ARG A 5 -12.70 -7.84 0.24
C ARG A 5 -12.31 -9.31 0.45
N ARG A 6 -11.10 -9.54 0.95
CA ARG A 6 -10.62 -10.91 1.30
C ARG A 6 -11.44 -11.52 2.44
N HIS A 7 -11.86 -10.67 3.39
CA HIS A 7 -12.72 -11.00 4.53
C HIS A 7 -13.87 -9.98 4.63
N GLY A 8 -15.10 -10.48 4.87
CA GLY A 8 -16.33 -9.68 5.04
C GLY A 8 -17.49 -10.19 4.19
N ASP A 9 -18.73 -9.91 4.61
CA ASP A 9 -19.98 -10.21 3.89
C ASP A 9 -20.83 -8.92 3.79
N PRO A 10 -21.21 -8.46 2.58
CA PRO A 10 -20.81 -8.97 1.28
C PRO A 10 -19.33 -8.68 0.98
N HIS A 11 -18.71 -9.59 0.22
CA HIS A 11 -17.32 -9.43 -0.16
C HIS A 11 -17.10 -8.27 -1.16
N TRP A 12 -18.15 -7.80 -1.86
CA TRP A 12 -18.05 -6.66 -2.79
C TRP A 12 -18.38 -5.36 -2.06
N ALA A 13 -17.48 -4.39 -2.17
CA ALA A 13 -17.71 -3.04 -1.69
C ALA A 13 -17.77 -2.06 -2.85
N LEU A 14 -18.85 -1.28 -2.91
CA LEU A 14 -19.02 -0.19 -3.84
C LEU A 14 -18.53 1.10 -3.20
N PHE A 15 -17.66 1.81 -3.90
CA PHE A 15 -17.19 3.13 -3.52
C PHE A 15 -17.61 4.15 -4.57
N ASP A 16 -18.20 5.25 -4.11
CA ASP A 16 -18.57 6.39 -4.93
C ASP A 16 -17.38 7.33 -5.16
N CYS A 17 -16.26 6.74 -5.60
CA CYS A 17 -15.06 7.47 -5.97
C CYS A 17 -14.24 6.68 -7.02
N GLY A 18 -13.33 7.37 -7.70
CA GLY A 18 -12.36 6.75 -8.60
C GLY A 18 -11.20 6.09 -7.85
N MET A 19 -10.40 5.30 -8.57
CA MET A 19 -9.23 4.60 -8.01
C MET A 19 -8.27 5.55 -7.27
N ARG A 20 -7.98 6.71 -7.86
CA ARG A 20 -7.08 7.72 -7.24
C ARG A 20 -7.58 8.17 -5.88
N ASP A 21 -8.86 8.54 -5.79
CA ASP A 21 -9.43 9.07 -4.56
C ASP A 21 -9.59 7.98 -3.51
N LEU A 22 -9.86 6.73 -3.91
CA LEU A 22 -9.82 5.59 -3.01
C LEU A 22 -8.42 5.37 -2.44
N LEU A 23 -7.38 5.31 -3.28
CA LEU A 23 -6.00 5.12 -2.81
C LEU A 23 -5.57 6.27 -1.88
N ARG A 24 -5.88 7.51 -2.26
CA ARG A 24 -5.60 8.68 -1.40
C ARG A 24 -6.26 8.52 -0.03
N ARG A 25 -7.57 8.25 0.01
CA ARG A 25 -8.34 8.12 1.25
C ARG A 25 -7.93 6.90 2.08
N LEU A 26 -7.58 5.80 1.44
CA LEU A 26 -7.08 4.59 2.08
C LEU A 26 -5.78 4.87 2.83
N MET A 27 -4.82 5.50 2.15
CA MET A 27 -3.48 5.75 2.68
C MET A 27 -3.46 6.87 3.72
N THR A 28 -4.47 7.73 3.72
CA THR A 28 -4.66 8.81 4.71
C THR A 28 -5.64 8.45 5.82
N ALA A 29 -6.18 7.22 5.81
CA ALA A 29 -7.20 6.75 6.75
C ALA A 29 -8.46 7.65 6.81
N GLU A 30 -8.89 8.18 5.67
CA GLU A 30 -10.07 9.07 5.56
C GLU A 30 -11.42 8.34 5.45
N PHE A 31 -11.46 7.00 5.46
CA PHE A 31 -12.73 6.25 5.57
C PHE A 31 -13.01 5.90 7.04
N ASP A 32 -14.31 5.77 7.38
CA ASP A 32 -14.76 5.44 8.74
C ASP A 32 -14.27 4.06 9.23
N ALA A 33 -14.01 3.14 8.29
CA ALA A 33 -13.44 1.82 8.54
C ALA A 33 -12.50 1.43 7.40
N CYS A 34 -11.48 0.61 7.69
CA CYS A 34 -10.56 0.12 6.66
C CYS A 34 -11.35 -0.62 5.57
N PRO A 35 -11.30 -0.16 4.31
CA PRO A 35 -12.04 -0.79 3.22
C PRO A 35 -11.38 -2.08 2.75
N LEU A 36 -10.12 -2.31 3.13
CA LEU A 36 -9.38 -3.55 2.92
C LEU A 36 -9.50 -4.45 4.16
N SER A 37 -9.40 -5.75 3.92
CA SER A 37 -9.42 -6.74 4.99
C SER A 37 -8.09 -6.83 5.76
N ASP A 38 -7.10 -6.04 5.39
CA ASP A 38 -5.78 -5.97 5.99
C ASP A 38 -5.39 -4.51 6.24
N LEU A 39 -4.62 -4.26 7.31
CA LEU A 39 -4.25 -2.92 7.76
C LEU A 39 -2.90 -2.43 7.22
N SER A 40 -2.17 -3.25 6.46
CA SER A 40 -0.81 -2.90 5.99
C SER A 40 -0.73 -1.58 5.23
N LEU A 41 -1.79 -1.19 4.52
CA LEU A 41 -1.88 0.04 3.72
C LEU A 41 -2.74 1.14 4.36
N TRP A 42 -3.48 0.82 5.42
CA TRP A 42 -4.44 1.73 6.04
C TRP A 42 -3.72 2.82 6.82
N GLY A 43 -3.93 4.09 6.44
CA GLY A 43 -3.25 5.21 7.10
C GLY A 43 -1.73 5.23 6.90
N ARG A 44 -1.22 4.45 5.94
CA ARG A 44 0.20 4.30 5.67
C ARG A 44 0.56 4.97 4.35
N ALA A 45 0.69 6.30 4.39
CA ALA A 45 1.18 7.10 3.27
C ALA A 45 2.69 6.88 3.07
N GLY A 46 3.05 5.73 2.49
CA GLY A 46 4.40 5.46 2.00
C GLY A 46 4.64 6.06 0.62
N THR A 47 5.89 5.99 0.15
CA THR A 47 6.22 6.39 -1.22
C THR A 47 5.85 5.26 -2.18
N PHE A 48 4.89 5.51 -3.08
CA PHE A 48 4.55 4.55 -4.14
C PHE A 48 5.36 4.85 -5.37
N VAL A 49 6.24 3.93 -5.72
CA VAL A 49 7.00 3.97 -6.97
C VAL A 49 6.53 2.85 -7.89
N ARG A 50 6.84 3.01 -9.19
CA ARG A 50 6.60 1.94 -10.17
C ARG A 50 7.42 0.70 -9.77
N HIS A 51 6.91 -0.49 -10.08
CA HIS A 51 7.57 -1.76 -9.75
C HIS A 51 9.06 -1.79 -10.14
N GLU A 52 9.40 -1.35 -11.35
CA GLU A 52 10.80 -1.31 -11.84
C GLU A 52 11.70 -0.43 -10.96
N GLU A 53 11.17 0.69 -10.47
CA GLU A 53 11.88 1.58 -9.55
C GLU A 53 12.03 0.92 -8.17
N GLN A 54 11.00 0.21 -7.71
CA GLN A 54 11.04 -0.53 -6.45
C GLN A 54 12.08 -1.65 -6.48
N GLU A 55 12.16 -2.40 -7.58
CA GLU A 55 13.18 -3.44 -7.78
C GLU A 55 14.58 -2.82 -7.82
N ARG A 56 14.77 -1.71 -8.55
CA ARG A 56 16.07 -1.02 -8.57
C ARG A 56 16.51 -0.60 -7.17
N ARG A 57 15.59 -0.06 -6.36
CA ARG A 57 15.86 0.35 -4.97
C ARG A 57 16.20 -0.85 -4.09
N PHE A 58 15.47 -1.95 -4.24
CA PHE A 58 15.73 -3.19 -3.51
C PHE A 58 17.15 -3.70 -3.75
N TYR A 59 17.58 -3.82 -5.02
CA TYR A 59 18.95 -4.24 -5.35
C TYR A 59 20.03 -3.21 -4.97
N ALA A 60 19.65 -1.94 -4.83
CA ALA A 60 20.55 -0.90 -4.32
C ALA A 60 20.67 -0.89 -2.79
N GLY A 61 19.98 -1.80 -2.09
CA GLY A 61 19.98 -1.86 -0.64
C GLY A 61 19.29 -0.65 0.00
N VAL A 62 18.20 -0.18 -0.60
CA VAL A 62 17.42 0.96 -0.12
C VAL A 62 16.13 0.47 0.51
N ASP A 63 15.83 0.96 1.71
CA ASP A 63 14.63 0.60 2.46
C ASP A 63 13.37 1.03 1.68
N PRO A 64 12.40 0.12 1.46
CA PRO A 64 11.24 0.36 0.61
C PRO A 64 10.26 1.38 1.19
N MET A 65 10.29 1.64 2.49
CA MET A 65 9.34 2.50 3.19
C MET A 65 9.85 3.93 3.38
N THR A 66 11.16 4.08 3.59
CA THR A 66 11.84 5.33 3.94
C THR A 66 12.68 5.89 2.80
N GLY A 67 13.21 5.02 1.92
CA GLY A 67 14.13 5.44 0.87
C GLY A 67 15.57 5.68 1.34
N GLU A 68 15.87 5.39 2.61
CA GLU A 68 17.22 5.44 3.19
C GLU A 68 17.97 4.13 2.93
N PRO A 69 19.31 4.08 3.06
CA PRO A 69 20.05 2.83 3.02
C PRO A 69 19.52 1.83 4.04
N ASP A 70 19.19 0.61 3.60
CA ASP A 70 18.71 -0.48 4.44
C ASP A 70 19.90 -1.12 5.17
N PRO A 71 19.96 -1.04 6.51
CA PRO A 71 21.05 -1.65 7.29
C PRO A 71 21.06 -3.18 7.23
N TYR A 72 19.99 -3.81 6.71
CA TYR A 72 19.87 -5.25 6.53
C TYR A 72 20.15 -5.72 5.09
N ALA A 73 20.47 -4.81 4.17
CA ALA A 73 20.79 -5.15 2.79
C ALA A 73 21.98 -6.12 2.70
N GLY A 74 21.79 -7.25 2.01
CA GLY A 74 22.82 -8.26 1.79
C GLY A 74 23.16 -9.15 2.99
N MET A 75 22.44 -9.05 4.11
CA MET A 75 22.70 -9.90 5.29
C MET A 75 22.26 -11.37 5.13
N PHE A 76 21.48 -11.68 4.09
CA PHE A 76 20.92 -13.01 3.83
C PHE A 76 21.28 -13.56 2.44
N ASP A 77 22.21 -12.91 1.74
CA ASP A 77 22.74 -13.34 0.44
C ASP A 77 23.90 -14.34 0.55
#